data_AF-A0A816VVA6-F1
#
_entry.id   AF-A0A816VVA6-F1
#
_cell.length_a   1.000
_cell.length_b   1.000
_cell.length_c   1.000
_cell.angle_alpha   90.00
_cell.angle_beta   90.00
_cell.angle_gamma   90.00
#
_symmetry.space_group_name_H-M   'P 1'
#
loop_
_entity.id
_entity.type
_entity.pdbx_description
1 polymer ?
#
loop_
_entity_poly.entity_id
_entity_poly.type
_entity_poly.pdbx_seq_one_letter_code
_entity_poly.pdbx_strand_id
1 'polypeptide(L)'
;MEFIRINWENESPHTIDLSENNLKSAKLQGQSTYSLLLNQNRNLSIKPTTFIIDLPLLRYLNLNSIQFDSFENLIYLHNISNMHTLLLNNNQLKKQHRTLNWSIFYPWHNTLTHLSLQNISLENIDSGVSLSEYCHLLTIDFFSNTHLKCDCSLKPFINWLKTPPLPLADFYEPLNKVLDIECPVRLFDLKCDVRKAKLRIFAAAPIIGILILIVIMIFKLLYSYLKVKPSKPYQHMATDNDSIALTEQSVIQKSDEE
;
A
#
# COMPACT_ATOMS: atom_id res chain seq x y z
N MET A 1 -7.43 33.71 -3.25
CA MET A 1 -7.15 32.29 -3.57
C MET A 1 -5.64 32.16 -3.42
N GLU A 2 -5.15 31.61 -2.32
CA GLU A 2 -3.73 31.72 -1.97
C GLU A 2 -2.97 30.48 -2.44
N PHE A 3 -2.30 30.66 -3.58
CA PHE A 3 -1.36 29.72 -4.15
C PHE A 3 0.03 30.35 -4.00
N ILE A 4 1.03 29.57 -3.62
CA ILE A 4 2.42 30.06 -3.54
C ILE A 4 3.31 29.37 -4.56
N ARG A 5 4.12 30.18 -5.25
CA ARG A 5 5.20 29.73 -6.15
C ARG A 5 6.44 30.54 -5.83
N ILE A 6 7.46 29.89 -5.28
CA ILE A 6 8.76 30.51 -5.01
C ILE A 6 9.86 29.67 -5.66
N ASN A 7 10.78 30.33 -6.34
CA ASN A 7 11.96 29.74 -6.96
C ASN A 7 13.19 30.54 -6.57
N TRP A 8 14.12 29.91 -5.85
CA TRP A 8 15.42 30.47 -5.51
C TRP A 8 16.49 29.88 -6.42
N GLU A 9 17.22 30.71 -7.15
CA GLU A 9 18.22 30.25 -8.14
C GLU A 9 19.53 29.77 -7.49
N ASN A 10 20.03 30.47 -6.46
CA ASN A 10 21.36 30.21 -5.88
C ASN A 10 21.34 29.96 -4.37
N GLU A 11 20.76 30.87 -3.59
CA GLU A 11 20.65 30.77 -2.14
C GLU A 11 19.19 30.86 -1.73
N SER A 12 18.69 29.79 -1.11
CA SER A 12 17.37 29.76 -0.47
C SER A 12 17.52 29.83 1.04
N PRO A 13 16.55 30.40 1.77
CA PRO A 13 16.62 30.46 3.21
C PRO A 13 16.71 29.05 3.80
N HIS A 14 17.48 28.89 4.89
CA HIS A 14 17.63 27.60 5.56
C HIS A 14 16.32 27.06 6.11
N THR A 15 15.41 27.96 6.52
CA THR A 15 14.06 27.63 6.96
C THR A 15 13.05 28.44 6.16
N ILE A 16 12.03 27.77 5.65
CA ILE A 16 10.85 28.39 5.04
C ILE A 16 9.67 28.09 5.97
N ASP A 17 9.06 29.13 6.50
CA ASP A 17 7.82 29.01 7.27
C ASP A 17 6.66 29.64 6.48
N LEU A 18 5.71 28.79 6.10
CA LEU A 18 4.48 29.14 5.41
C LEU A 18 3.26 28.60 6.16
N SER A 19 3.39 28.45 7.48
CA SER A 19 2.32 28.02 8.36
C SER A 19 1.15 29.00 8.33
N GLU A 20 -0.08 28.51 8.53
CA GLU A 20 -1.26 29.38 8.74
C GLU A 20 -1.63 30.32 7.57
N ASN A 21 -1.10 30.05 6.37
CA ASN A 21 -1.28 30.90 5.18
C ASN A 21 -2.47 30.48 4.29
N ASN A 22 -3.39 29.64 4.80
CA ASN A 22 -4.56 29.14 4.06
C ASN A 22 -4.27 28.59 2.64
N LEU A 23 -3.06 28.08 2.43
CA LEU A 23 -2.55 27.70 1.12
C LEU A 23 -3.43 26.60 0.48
N LYS A 24 -3.67 26.73 -0.82
CA LYS A 24 -4.29 25.68 -1.65
C LYS A 24 -3.27 24.88 -2.46
N SER A 25 -2.13 25.50 -2.79
CA SER A 25 -1.01 24.84 -3.45
C SER A 25 0.32 25.38 -2.95
N ALA A 26 1.35 24.55 -3.01
CA ALA A 26 2.74 24.92 -2.78
C ALA A 26 3.60 24.47 -3.96
N LYS A 27 4.34 25.41 -4.54
CA LYS A 27 5.40 25.14 -5.53
C LYS A 27 6.68 25.83 -5.06
N LEU A 28 7.61 25.06 -4.49
CA LEU A 28 8.85 25.59 -3.91
C LEU A 28 10.04 24.90 -4.55
N GLN A 29 11.01 25.70 -5.01
CA GLN A 29 12.28 25.21 -5.55
C GLN A 29 13.44 26.02 -4.97
N GLY A 30 14.50 25.37 -4.52
CA GLY A 30 15.67 26.02 -3.92
C GLY A 30 16.74 25.03 -3.46
N GLN A 31 17.98 25.48 -3.35
CA GLN A 31 19.15 24.61 -3.17
C GLN A 31 19.55 24.37 -1.70
N SER A 32 19.34 25.34 -0.81
CA SER A 32 19.96 25.38 0.54
C SER A 32 18.97 25.39 1.70
N THR A 33 17.72 25.01 1.46
CA THR A 33 16.68 24.92 2.49
C THR A 33 16.72 23.57 3.20
N TYR A 34 16.83 23.60 4.53
CA TYR A 34 16.86 22.42 5.39
C TYR A 34 15.53 22.15 6.10
N SER A 35 14.70 23.18 6.31
CA SER A 35 13.44 23.09 7.04
C SER A 35 12.30 23.75 6.29
N LEU A 36 11.16 23.08 6.21
CA LEU A 36 9.93 23.59 5.60
C LEU A 36 8.74 23.35 6.53
N LEU A 37 8.09 24.44 6.92
CA LEU A 37 6.88 24.42 7.74
C LEU A 37 5.69 24.84 6.87
N LEU A 38 4.75 23.90 6.70
CA LEU A 38 3.52 24.08 5.93
C LEU A 38 2.28 23.79 6.79
N ASN A 39 2.44 23.75 8.12
CA ASN A 39 1.38 23.36 9.02
C ASN A 39 0.21 24.35 9.04
N GLN A 40 -0.96 23.84 9.43
CA GLN A 40 -2.22 24.58 9.56
C GLN A 40 -2.76 25.15 8.22
N ASN A 41 -2.26 24.67 7.08
CA ASN A 41 -2.84 24.97 5.77
C ASN A 41 -3.92 23.94 5.41
N ARG A 42 -5.11 24.05 6.00
CA ARG A 42 -6.19 23.04 5.87
C ARG A 42 -6.67 22.77 4.43
N ASN A 43 -6.45 23.71 3.52
CA ASN A 43 -6.81 23.57 2.10
C ASN A 43 -5.66 23.02 1.24
N LEU A 44 -4.46 22.86 1.80
CA LEU A 44 -3.29 22.33 1.10
C LEU A 44 -3.40 20.81 1.09
N SER A 45 -3.27 20.21 -0.09
CA SER A 45 -3.23 18.76 -0.23
C SER A 45 -1.97 18.33 -0.97
N ILE A 46 -1.42 17.19 -0.58
CA ILE A 46 -0.24 16.60 -1.25
C ILE A 46 -0.73 15.88 -2.50
N LYS A 47 -0.74 16.60 -3.63
CA LYS A 47 -1.17 16.11 -4.94
C LYS A 47 -0.23 16.65 -6.01
N PRO A 48 -0.01 15.92 -7.12
CA PRO A 48 1.04 16.27 -8.07
C PRO A 48 0.80 17.62 -8.76
N THR A 49 -0.45 18.05 -8.89
CA THR A 49 -0.80 19.33 -9.51
C THR A 49 -0.68 20.53 -8.57
N THR A 50 -0.78 20.31 -7.25
CA THR A 50 -0.88 21.37 -6.23
C THR A 50 0.25 21.35 -5.22
N PHE A 51 1.12 20.35 -5.25
CA PHE A 51 2.19 20.18 -4.28
C PHE A 51 3.46 19.73 -5.01
N ILE A 52 4.35 20.69 -5.26
CA ILE A 52 5.63 20.48 -5.93
C ILE A 52 6.72 21.07 -5.05
N ILE A 53 7.48 20.22 -4.38
CA ILE A 53 8.58 20.63 -3.50
C ILE A 53 9.87 20.06 -4.06
N ASP A 54 10.76 20.94 -4.49
CA ASP A 54 12.06 20.60 -5.06
C ASP A 54 13.15 21.27 -4.21
N LEU A 55 13.37 20.67 -3.04
CA LEU A 55 14.30 21.13 -2.00
C LEU A 55 15.22 19.95 -1.64
N PRO A 56 16.32 19.71 -2.36
CA PRO A 56 17.12 18.48 -2.25
C PRO A 56 17.84 18.32 -0.91
N LEU A 57 18.08 19.42 -0.19
CA LEU A 57 18.69 19.41 1.14
C LEU A 57 17.66 19.41 2.28
N LEU A 58 16.37 19.29 1.99
CA LEU A 58 15.31 19.33 3.00
C LEU A 58 15.43 18.13 3.95
N ARG A 59 15.54 18.43 5.25
CA ARG A 59 15.67 17.45 6.34
C ARG A 59 14.47 17.45 7.27
N TYR A 60 13.80 18.59 7.42
CA TYR A 60 12.65 18.74 8.30
C TYR A 60 11.43 19.21 7.51
N LEU A 61 10.35 18.44 7.58
CA LEU A 61 9.08 18.77 6.92
C LEU A 61 7.91 18.66 7.90
N ASN A 62 7.25 19.79 8.13
CA ASN A 62 6.05 19.85 8.95
C ASN A 62 4.81 20.07 8.09
N LEU A 63 3.96 19.04 8.03
CA LEU A 63 2.70 18.98 7.28
C LEU A 63 1.53 18.72 8.25
N ASN A 64 1.61 19.24 9.46
CA ASN A 64 0.53 19.11 10.43
C ASN A 64 -0.72 19.88 9.99
N SER A 65 -1.92 19.32 10.18
CA SER A 65 -3.19 20.00 9.92
C SER A 65 -3.36 20.53 8.49
N ILE A 66 -3.05 19.69 7.51
CA ILE A 66 -3.34 19.89 6.09
C ILE A 66 -4.43 18.92 5.62
N GLN A 67 -4.75 18.92 4.32
CA GLN A 67 -5.59 17.89 3.72
C GLN A 67 -4.74 16.68 3.31
N PHE A 68 -4.45 15.80 4.27
CA PHE A 68 -3.79 14.52 4.06
C PHE A 68 -4.75 13.36 4.33
N ASP A 69 -5.25 12.75 3.25
CA ASP A 69 -6.33 11.76 3.29
C ASP A 69 -5.90 10.31 2.99
N SER A 70 -4.68 10.12 2.49
CA SER A 70 -4.07 8.82 2.20
C SER A 70 -2.55 8.88 2.33
N PHE A 71 -1.94 7.81 2.86
CA PHE A 71 -0.49 7.63 2.85
C PHE A 71 0.12 7.56 1.45
N GLU A 72 -0.64 7.12 0.45
CA GLU A 72 -0.18 7.02 -0.94
C GLU A 72 0.25 8.38 -1.49
N ASN A 73 -0.31 9.48 -0.98
CA ASN A 73 0.08 10.84 -1.37
C ASN A 73 1.55 11.16 -1.03
N LEU A 74 2.18 10.41 -0.11
CA LEU A 74 3.59 10.61 0.23
C LEU A 74 4.53 10.27 -0.94
N ILE A 75 4.06 9.53 -1.96
CA ILE A 75 4.86 9.27 -3.16
C ILE A 75 5.33 10.57 -3.84
N TYR A 76 4.58 11.66 -3.70
CA TYR A 76 4.93 12.97 -4.25
C TYR A 76 6.01 13.71 -3.45
N LEU A 77 6.47 13.14 -2.33
CA LEU A 77 7.59 13.64 -1.53
C LEU A 77 8.84 12.79 -1.68
N HIS A 78 8.78 11.67 -2.42
CA HIS A 78 9.89 10.72 -2.53
C HIS A 78 11.14 11.28 -3.23
N ASN A 79 11.02 12.43 -3.88
CA ASN A 79 12.17 13.17 -4.43
C ASN A 79 13.06 13.80 -3.32
N ILE A 80 12.54 13.98 -2.10
CA ILE A 80 13.31 14.51 -0.97
C ILE A 80 14.07 13.36 -0.33
N SER A 81 15.32 13.10 -0.74
CA SER A 81 16.08 11.93 -0.25
C SER A 81 16.63 12.07 1.18
N ASN A 82 16.83 13.30 1.66
CA ASN A 82 17.49 13.59 2.93
C ASN A 82 16.51 13.86 4.09
N MET A 83 15.31 13.30 4.07
CA MET A 83 14.30 13.53 5.11
C MET A 83 14.73 12.92 6.45
N HIS A 84 14.90 13.74 7.48
CA HIS A 84 15.22 13.31 8.85
C HIS A 84 13.99 13.34 9.75
N THR A 85 13.13 14.34 9.59
CA THR A 85 11.95 14.55 10.43
C THR A 85 10.73 14.84 9.56
N LEU A 86 9.71 13.99 9.71
CA LEU A 86 8.43 14.15 9.03
C LEU A 86 7.29 14.22 10.06
N LEU A 87 6.56 15.33 10.05
CA LEU A 87 5.40 15.53 10.92
C LEU A 87 4.13 15.59 10.07
N LEU A 88 3.18 14.70 10.33
CA LEU A 88 1.90 14.59 9.62
C LEU A 88 0.73 14.63 10.61
N ASN A 89 0.89 15.28 11.75
CA ASN A 89 -0.06 15.25 12.85
C ASN A 89 -1.36 15.97 12.50
N ASN A 90 -2.44 15.61 13.19
CA ASN A 90 -3.74 16.30 13.11
C ASN A 90 -4.27 16.39 11.67
N ASN A 91 -4.02 15.35 10.89
CA ASN A 91 -4.59 15.13 9.57
C ASN A 91 -5.77 14.15 9.68
N GLN A 92 -6.56 13.95 8.62
CA GLN A 92 -7.65 12.97 8.66
C GLN A 92 -7.60 12.03 7.48
N LEU A 93 -7.16 10.81 7.75
CA LEU A 93 -7.20 9.73 6.78
C LEU A 93 -8.64 9.32 6.48
N LYS A 94 -8.95 9.16 5.19
CA LYS A 94 -10.19 8.52 4.73
C LYS A 94 -10.23 7.08 5.22
N LYS A 95 -11.44 6.59 5.50
CA LYS A 95 -11.67 5.27 6.11
C LYS A 95 -10.90 4.13 5.43
N GLN A 96 -10.85 4.08 4.09
CA GLN A 96 -10.13 3.02 3.38
C GLN A 96 -8.59 3.09 3.49
N HIS A 97 -8.02 4.23 3.91
CA HIS A 97 -6.58 4.47 3.98
C HIS A 97 -6.04 4.51 5.43
N ARG A 98 -6.83 4.06 6.41
CA ARG A 98 -6.47 4.02 7.84
C ARG A 98 -5.60 2.84 8.23
N THR A 99 -5.08 2.11 7.25
CA THR A 99 -4.08 1.06 7.44
C THR A 99 -2.74 1.58 6.97
N LEU A 100 -1.77 1.68 7.87
CA LEU A 100 -0.41 2.08 7.53
C LEU A 100 0.37 0.90 6.96
N ASN A 101 0.75 1.00 5.69
CA ASN A 101 1.83 0.19 5.13
C ASN A 101 3.15 0.96 5.30
N TRP A 102 4.05 0.41 6.10
CA TRP A 102 5.31 1.09 6.44
C TRP A 102 6.26 1.25 5.25
N SER A 103 6.12 0.44 4.19
CA SER A 103 6.98 0.55 2.99
C SER A 103 6.88 1.92 2.32
N ILE A 104 5.83 2.71 2.59
CA ILE A 104 5.68 4.07 2.09
C ILE A 104 6.83 5.00 2.53
N PHE A 105 7.48 4.69 3.65
CA PHE A 105 8.61 5.44 4.20
C PHE A 105 9.98 4.91 3.73
N TYR A 106 10.01 3.86 2.90
CA TYR A 106 11.24 3.23 2.44
C TYR A 106 12.23 4.19 1.75
N PRO A 107 11.80 5.22 0.98
CA PRO A 107 12.74 6.19 0.42
C PRO A 107 13.61 6.92 1.45
N TRP A 108 13.21 6.91 2.72
CA TRP A 108 13.91 7.56 3.82
C TRP A 108 14.47 6.57 4.86
N HIS A 109 14.56 5.27 4.54
CA HIS A 109 15.00 4.24 5.51
C HIS A 109 16.37 4.52 6.15
N ASN A 110 17.30 5.15 5.41
CA ASN A 110 18.65 5.49 5.89
C ASN A 110 18.76 6.90 6.50
N THR A 111 17.72 7.72 6.48
CA THR A 111 17.81 9.13 6.87
C THR A 111 16.77 9.53 7.91
N LEU A 112 15.61 8.89 7.90
CA LEU A 112 14.49 9.19 8.80
C LEU A 112 14.86 8.85 10.25
N THR A 113 14.81 9.86 11.10
CA THR A 113 15.10 9.75 12.54
C THR A 113 13.84 9.91 13.38
N HIS A 114 12.92 10.78 12.95
CA HIS A 114 11.70 11.12 13.69
C HIS A 114 10.48 11.11 12.76
N LEU A 115 9.45 10.37 13.13
CA LEU A 115 8.16 10.33 12.45
C LEU A 115 7.04 10.57 13.46
N SER A 116 6.20 11.56 13.19
CA SER A 116 5.02 11.84 14.00
C SER A 116 3.75 11.72 13.16
N LEU A 117 2.86 10.84 13.61
CA LEU A 117 1.59 10.45 13.03
C LEU A 117 0.46 10.59 14.06
N GLN A 118 0.54 11.61 14.92
CA GLN A 118 -0.45 11.84 15.96
C GLN A 118 -1.80 12.23 15.39
N ASN A 119 -2.88 11.69 15.96
CA ASN A 119 -4.24 12.10 15.64
C ASN A 119 -4.52 12.16 14.12
N ILE A 120 -4.15 11.09 13.39
CA ILE A 120 -4.39 10.98 11.94
C ILE A 120 -5.55 10.06 11.58
N SER A 121 -6.27 9.56 12.58
CA SER A 121 -7.30 8.51 12.46
C SER A 121 -6.74 7.15 12.01
N LEU A 122 -5.52 6.80 12.43
CA LEU A 122 -4.92 5.50 12.13
C LEU A 122 -5.66 4.37 12.87
N GLU A 123 -5.96 3.26 12.19
CA GLU A 123 -6.69 2.11 12.75
C GLU A 123 -5.87 0.83 12.77
N ASN A 124 -5.05 0.58 11.73
CA ASN A 124 -4.22 -0.63 11.65
C ASN A 124 -2.82 -0.29 11.15
N ILE A 125 -1.87 -1.16 11.46
CA ILE A 125 -0.53 -1.16 10.87
C ILE A 125 -0.33 -2.53 10.22
N ASP A 126 0.25 -2.57 9.02
CA ASP A 126 0.49 -3.83 8.33
C ASP A 126 1.58 -4.66 9.03
N SER A 127 1.39 -5.97 9.08
CA SER A 127 2.21 -6.91 9.86
C SER A 127 3.50 -7.37 9.17
N GLY A 128 3.72 -6.98 7.90
CA GLY A 128 4.85 -7.39 7.08
C GLY A 128 6.14 -6.56 7.25
N VAL A 129 6.20 -5.69 8.26
CA VAL A 129 7.22 -4.65 8.33
C VAL A 129 8.46 -5.12 9.10
N SER A 130 9.64 -4.95 8.51
CA SER A 130 10.91 -5.03 9.23
C SER A 130 11.48 -3.64 9.48
N LEU A 131 11.45 -3.18 10.72
CA LEU A 131 12.05 -1.89 11.11
C LEU A 131 13.58 -1.96 11.23
N SER A 132 14.19 -3.13 11.01
CA SER A 132 15.65 -3.29 11.04
C SER A 132 16.37 -2.48 9.96
N GLU A 133 15.67 -2.18 8.86
CA GLU A 133 16.20 -1.38 7.74
C GLU A 133 16.21 0.13 8.05
N TYR A 134 15.51 0.55 9.12
CA TYR A 134 15.40 1.93 9.55
C TYR A 134 16.38 2.20 10.69
N CYS A 135 17.67 2.08 10.40
CA CYS A 135 18.73 2.03 11.42
C CYS A 135 18.94 3.35 12.18
N HIS A 136 18.56 4.48 11.56
CA HIS A 136 18.62 5.82 12.16
C HIS A 136 17.31 6.25 12.82
N LEU A 137 16.25 5.45 12.71
CA LEU A 137 14.95 5.79 13.31
C LEU A 137 15.02 5.69 14.82
N LEU A 138 14.70 6.81 15.48
CA LEU A 138 14.73 7.00 16.93
C LEU A 138 13.34 7.16 17.51
N THR A 139 12.48 7.95 16.87
CA THR A 139 11.16 8.30 17.43
C THR A 139 10.05 7.99 16.44
N ILE A 140 9.05 7.26 16.92
CA ILE A 140 7.79 7.03 16.22
C ILE A 140 6.66 7.40 17.15
N ASP A 141 5.78 8.28 16.69
CA ASP A 141 4.69 8.78 17.51
C ASP A 141 3.34 8.55 16.85
N PHE A 142 2.53 7.70 17.48
CA PHE A 142 1.17 7.34 17.10
C PHE A 142 0.13 7.84 18.12
N PHE A 143 0.51 8.76 19.01
CA PHE A 143 -0.37 9.21 20.09
C PHE A 143 -1.70 9.78 19.56
N SER A 144 -2.76 9.69 20.37
CA SER A 144 -4.12 10.15 20.01
C SER A 144 -4.74 9.48 18.77
N ASN A 145 -4.25 8.33 18.33
CA ASN A 145 -4.96 7.46 17.37
C ASN A 145 -5.84 6.45 18.14
N THR A 146 -7.00 6.92 18.62
CA THR A 146 -7.86 6.18 19.57
C THR A 146 -8.42 4.85 19.05
N HIS A 147 -8.41 4.63 17.74
CA HIS A 147 -8.91 3.40 17.10
C HIS A 147 -7.79 2.46 16.62
N LEU A 148 -6.53 2.78 16.91
CA LEU A 148 -5.40 1.95 16.54
C LEU A 148 -5.47 0.61 17.26
N LYS A 149 -5.47 -0.49 16.50
CA LYS A 149 -5.50 -1.83 17.06
C LYS A 149 -4.16 -2.19 17.70
N CYS A 150 -4.21 -2.40 19.01
CA CYS A 150 -3.10 -2.91 19.80
C CYS A 150 -3.00 -4.44 19.73
N ASP A 151 -2.66 -4.96 18.55
CA ASP A 151 -2.55 -6.40 18.30
C ASP A 151 -1.12 -6.83 17.87
N CYS A 152 -1.01 -8.04 17.32
CA CYS A 152 0.27 -8.61 16.92
C CYS A 152 0.98 -7.90 15.77
N SER A 153 0.29 -7.04 15.03
CA SER A 153 0.90 -6.19 14.00
C SER A 153 1.94 -5.22 14.56
N LEU A 154 1.86 -4.87 15.84
CA LEU A 154 2.81 -3.97 16.52
C LEU A 154 4.14 -4.64 16.92
N LYS A 155 4.25 -5.97 16.81
CA LYS A 155 5.45 -6.72 17.20
C LYS A 155 6.76 -6.18 16.58
N PRO A 156 6.81 -5.76 15.30
CA PRO A 156 8.02 -5.15 14.73
C PRO A 156 8.48 -3.90 15.48
N PHE A 157 7.56 -3.04 15.92
CA PHE A 157 7.85 -1.82 16.68
C PHE A 157 8.42 -2.15 18.06
N ILE A 158 7.83 -3.15 18.73
CA ILE A 158 8.35 -3.62 20.02
C ILE A 158 9.74 -4.24 19.88
N ASN A 159 10.00 -4.98 18.80
CA ASN A 159 11.33 -5.51 18.52
C ASN A 159 12.34 -4.39 18.21
N TRP A 160 11.93 -3.38 17.44
CA TRP A 160 12.76 -2.22 17.13
C TRP A 160 13.19 -1.44 18.37
N LEU A 161 12.30 -1.25 19.35
CA LEU A 161 12.63 -0.63 20.65
C LEU A 161 13.71 -1.41 21.42
N LYS A 162 13.74 -2.75 21.28
CA LYS A 162 14.73 -3.61 21.95
C LYS A 162 16.09 -3.57 21.27
N THR A 163 16.16 -3.18 20.00
CA THR A 163 17.42 -3.03 19.28
C THR A 163 18.05 -1.68 19.63
N PRO A 164 19.29 -1.64 20.13
CA PRO A 164 19.94 -0.36 20.43
C PRO A 164 20.07 0.48 19.16
N PRO A 165 19.96 1.82 19.25
CA PRO A 165 20.26 2.69 18.12
C PRO A 165 21.75 2.62 17.76
N LEU A 166 22.07 2.99 16.52
CA LEU A 166 23.46 3.13 16.10
C LEU A 166 24.13 4.23 16.94
N PRO A 167 25.32 3.96 17.49
CA PRO A 167 26.08 5.00 18.18
C PRO A 167 26.44 6.10 17.18
N LEU A 168 26.20 7.35 17.55
CA LEU A 168 26.75 8.50 16.84
C LEU A 168 28.11 8.83 17.45
N ALA A 169 29.13 9.00 16.61
CA ALA A 169 30.52 9.17 17.03
C ALA A 169 30.72 10.34 18.01
N ASP A 170 29.82 11.33 18.00
CA ASP A 170 29.94 12.57 18.75
C ASP A 170 29.02 12.65 19.99
N PHE A 171 28.26 11.59 20.30
CA PHE A 171 27.36 11.57 21.45
C PHE A 171 27.90 10.69 22.59
N TYR A 172 28.14 11.32 23.74
CA TYR A 172 28.57 10.63 24.97
C TYR A 172 27.43 9.85 25.66
N GLU A 173 26.17 10.22 25.39
CA GLU A 173 25.00 9.54 25.94
C GLU A 173 24.39 8.58 24.93
N PRO A 174 23.95 7.38 25.36
CA PRO A 174 23.24 6.47 24.49
C PRO A 174 21.94 7.13 24.01
N LEU A 175 21.77 7.20 22.70
CA LEU A 175 20.49 7.59 22.10
C LEU A 175 19.40 6.63 22.59
N ASN A 176 18.21 7.16 22.85
CA ASN A 176 17.07 6.36 23.27
C ASN A 176 16.02 6.32 22.16
N LYS A 177 15.49 5.12 21.89
CA LYS A 177 14.35 4.95 21.00
C LYS A 177 13.05 5.19 21.77
N VAL A 178 12.11 5.87 21.13
CA VAL A 178 10.82 6.24 21.71
C VAL A 178 9.70 5.81 20.78
N LEU A 179 8.72 5.09 21.34
CA LEU A 179 7.46 4.75 20.68
C LEU A 179 6.33 5.30 21.54
N ASP A 180 5.69 6.36 21.06
CA ASP A 180 4.52 6.92 21.72
C ASP A 180 3.26 6.32 21.12
N ILE A 181 2.53 5.54 21.90
CA ILE A 181 1.33 4.84 21.46
C ILE A 181 0.35 4.61 22.61
N GLU A 182 -0.93 4.87 22.37
CA GLU A 182 -2.01 4.62 23.33
C GLU A 182 -2.43 3.14 23.29
N CYS A 183 -1.57 2.26 23.82
CA CYS A 183 -1.88 0.84 23.96
C CYS A 183 -1.86 0.39 25.43
N PRO A 184 -2.71 -0.58 25.81
CA PRO A 184 -2.64 -1.16 27.14
C PRO A 184 -1.27 -1.84 27.36
N VAL A 185 -0.75 -1.75 28.59
CA VAL A 185 0.58 -2.28 28.99
C VAL A 185 0.81 -3.75 28.60
N ARG A 186 -0.27 -4.53 28.46
CA ARG A 186 -0.27 -5.93 28.01
C ARG A 186 0.29 -6.13 26.60
N LEU A 187 0.53 -5.07 25.83
CA LEU A 187 1.15 -5.13 24.51
C LEU A 187 2.53 -5.81 24.52
N PHE A 188 3.33 -5.60 25.57
CA PHE A 188 4.66 -6.20 25.69
C PHE A 188 4.63 -7.71 25.99
N ASP A 189 3.51 -8.20 26.51
CA ASP A 189 3.28 -9.60 26.87
C ASP A 189 2.47 -10.37 25.81
N LEU A 190 2.15 -9.74 24.67
CA LEU A 190 1.35 -10.37 23.63
C LEU A 190 2.10 -11.57 23.02
N LYS A 191 1.62 -12.78 23.34
CA LYS A 191 2.07 -14.03 22.70
C LYS A 191 1.50 -14.10 21.28
N CYS A 192 2.21 -13.46 20.35
CA CYS A 192 1.90 -13.48 18.93
C CYS A 192 2.36 -14.80 18.29
N ASP A 193 1.43 -15.74 18.26
CA ASP A 193 1.65 -17.11 17.80
C ASP A 193 1.42 -17.21 16.29
N VAL A 194 2.48 -16.93 15.51
CA VAL A 194 2.47 -16.93 14.03
C VAL A 194 2.02 -18.29 13.46
N ARG A 195 2.12 -19.36 14.25
CA ARG A 195 1.74 -20.73 13.84
C ARG A 195 0.23 -20.93 13.71
N LYS A 196 -0.61 -20.23 14.48
CA LYS A 196 -2.06 -20.48 14.48
C LYS A 196 -2.77 -20.05 13.19
N ALA A 197 -2.26 -19.03 12.50
CA ALA A 197 -2.82 -18.58 11.21
C ALA A 197 -2.51 -19.58 10.08
N LYS A 198 -1.25 -20.05 9.99
CA LYS A 198 -0.86 -21.11 9.04
C LYS A 198 -1.62 -22.42 9.32
N LEU A 199 -1.75 -22.81 10.59
CA LEU A 199 -2.44 -24.05 10.96
C LEU A 199 -3.93 -24.05 10.54
N ARG A 200 -4.63 -22.90 10.63
CA ARG A 200 -6.02 -22.79 10.16
C ARG A 200 -6.15 -22.93 8.65
N ILE A 201 -5.21 -22.39 7.88
CA ILE A 201 -5.19 -22.53 6.41
C ILE A 201 -4.90 -24.00 6.03
N PHE A 202 -3.93 -24.64 6.69
CA PHE A 202 -3.64 -26.07 6.47
C PHE A 202 -4.77 -26.99 6.94
N ALA A 203 -5.52 -26.63 7.98
CA ALA A 203 -6.69 -27.38 8.44
C ALA A 203 -7.92 -27.19 7.53
N ALA A 204 -8.06 -26.03 6.88
CA ALA A 204 -9.14 -25.76 5.93
C ALA A 204 -8.87 -26.28 4.50
N ALA A 205 -7.60 -26.43 4.11
CA ALA A 205 -7.19 -26.99 2.82
C ALA A 205 -7.81 -28.37 2.49
N PRO A 206 -7.83 -29.38 3.40
CA PRO A 206 -8.49 -30.66 3.11
C PRO A 206 -10.01 -30.51 2.97
N ILE A 207 -10.65 -29.60 3.71
CA ILE A 207 -12.10 -29.34 3.61
C ILE A 207 -12.44 -28.77 2.23
N ILE A 208 -11.65 -27.81 1.75
CA ILE A 208 -11.79 -27.23 0.40
C ILE A 208 -11.53 -28.29 -0.67
N GLY A 209 -10.51 -29.14 -0.50
CA GLY A 209 -10.22 -30.25 -1.40
C GLY A 209 -11.37 -31.26 -1.49
N ILE A 210 -11.98 -31.61 -0.37
CA ILE A 210 -13.17 -32.48 -0.31
C ILE A 210 -14.37 -31.83 -1.01
N LEU A 211 -14.61 -30.53 -0.78
CA LEU A 211 -15.69 -29.79 -1.46
C LEU A 211 -15.52 -29.78 -2.97
N ILE A 212 -14.31 -29.56 -3.49
CA ILE A 212 -14.02 -29.61 -4.93
C ILE A 212 -14.28 -31.02 -5.48
N LEU A 213 -13.84 -32.07 -4.77
CA LEU A 213 -14.10 -33.46 -5.16
C LEU A 213 -15.61 -33.77 -5.21
N ILE A 214 -16.38 -33.33 -4.22
CA ILE A 214 -17.84 -33.49 -4.19
C ILE A 214 -18.49 -32.79 -5.39
N VAL A 215 -18.09 -31.55 -5.70
CA VAL A 215 -18.61 -30.82 -6.87
C VAL A 215 -18.30 -31.55 -8.18
N ILE A 216 -17.07 -32.06 -8.34
CA ILE A 216 -16.68 -32.87 -9.52
C ILE A 216 -17.51 -34.15 -9.60
N MET A 217 -17.77 -34.81 -8.46
CA MET A 217 -18.57 -36.04 -8.41
C MET A 217 -20.03 -35.78 -8.78
N ILE A 218 -20.62 -34.70 -8.24
CA ILE A 218 -21.97 -34.24 -8.61
C ILE A 218 -22.03 -33.92 -10.10
N PHE A 219 -21.03 -33.21 -10.64
CA PHE A 219 -20.99 -32.88 -12.06
C PHE A 219 -20.88 -34.12 -12.94
N LYS A 220 -20.05 -35.11 -12.57
CA LYS A 220 -19.98 -36.40 -13.27
C LYS A 220 -21.30 -37.17 -13.22
N LEU A 221 -21.97 -37.19 -12.06
CA LEU A 221 -23.28 -37.82 -11.90
C LEU A 221 -24.35 -37.13 -12.74
N LEU A 222 -24.39 -35.79 -12.74
CA LEU A 222 -25.28 -34.99 -13.60
C LEU A 222 -25.02 -35.24 -15.08
N TYR A 223 -23.76 -35.24 -15.49
CA TYR A 223 -23.38 -35.51 -16.89
C TYR A 223 -23.77 -36.92 -17.33
N SER A 224 -23.56 -37.92 -16.48
CA SER A 224 -23.97 -39.30 -16.75
C SER A 224 -25.49 -39.44 -16.79
N TYR A 225 -26.22 -38.79 -15.87
CA TYR A 225 -27.69 -38.76 -15.86
C TYR A 225 -28.27 -38.10 -17.12
N LEU A 226 -27.68 -36.98 -17.57
CA LEU A 226 -28.09 -36.30 -18.80
C LEU A 226 -27.80 -37.14 -20.06
N LYS A 227 -26.71 -37.90 -20.07
CA LYS A 227 -26.33 -38.78 -21.20
C LYS A 227 -27.18 -40.06 -21.29
N VAL A 228 -27.82 -40.47 -20.18
CA VAL A 228 -28.62 -41.71 -20.07
C VAL A 228 -30.12 -41.46 -20.25
N LYS A 229 -30.58 -40.26 -20.62
CA LYS A 229 -31.92 -40.10 -21.20
C LYS A 229 -31.86 -40.36 -22.71
N PRO A 230 -32.20 -41.55 -23.21
CA PRO A 230 -32.43 -41.73 -24.64
C PRO A 230 -33.63 -40.87 -25.04
N SER A 231 -33.39 -39.92 -25.94
CA SER A 231 -34.46 -39.34 -26.75
C SER A 231 -35.20 -40.48 -27.45
N LYS A 232 -36.50 -40.64 -27.16
CA LYS A 232 -37.36 -41.59 -27.88
C LYS A 232 -37.27 -41.29 -29.39
N PRO A 233 -37.00 -42.29 -30.26
CA PRO A 233 -36.99 -42.05 -31.70
C PRO A 233 -38.44 -41.94 -32.20
N TYR A 234 -38.73 -40.85 -32.91
CA TYR A 234 -39.93 -40.75 -33.75
C TYR A 234 -39.79 -41.72 -34.93
N GLN A 235 -40.78 -42.60 -35.10
CA GLN A 235 -40.95 -43.40 -36.32
C GLN A 235 -41.41 -42.47 -37.45
N HIS A 236 -40.60 -42.31 -38.49
CA HIS A 236 -41.06 -41.80 -39.78
C HIS A 236 -41.47 -42.99 -40.67
N MET A 237 -42.74 -43.01 -41.07
CA MET A 237 -43.26 -43.88 -42.11
C MET A 237 -42.97 -43.29 -43.49
N ALA A 238 -42.52 -44.18 -44.37
CA ALA A 238 -42.28 -44.15 -45.81
C ALA A 238 -42.86 -43.02 -46.68
N THR A 239 -42.08 -42.65 -47.70
CA THR A 239 -42.54 -42.66 -49.10
C THR A 239 -41.36 -42.90 -50.03
N ASP A 240 -41.57 -43.84 -50.95
CA ASP A 240 -40.63 -44.41 -51.92
C ASP A 240 -40.31 -43.47 -53.10
N ASN A 241 -39.19 -43.81 -53.74
CA ASN A 241 -38.84 -43.60 -55.15
C ASN A 241 -38.67 -42.16 -55.66
N ASP A 242 -37.43 -41.77 -55.93
CA ASP A 242 -36.92 -41.89 -57.29
C ASP A 242 -35.39 -41.80 -57.36
N SER A 243 -34.89 -42.38 -58.44
CA SER A 243 -33.50 -42.80 -58.66
C SER A 243 -32.77 -41.87 -59.64
N ILE A 244 -31.45 -42.09 -59.72
CA ILE A 244 -30.52 -41.76 -60.83
C ILE A 244 -29.74 -40.44 -60.67
N ALA A 245 -28.44 -40.56 -60.42
CA ALA A 245 -27.40 -40.35 -61.45
C ALA A 245 -26.00 -40.70 -60.93
N LEU A 246 -25.38 -41.71 -61.56
CA LEU A 246 -23.91 -41.89 -61.67
C LEU A 246 -23.35 -40.69 -62.47
N THR A 247 -22.10 -40.22 -62.31
CA THR A 247 -20.85 -40.95 -62.64
C THR A 247 -19.61 -40.16 -62.15
N GLU A 248 -18.56 -40.94 -61.84
CA GLU A 248 -17.13 -40.63 -61.98
C GLU A 248 -16.76 -39.67 -63.13
N GLN A 249 -15.71 -38.84 -62.99
CA GLN A 249 -14.30 -39.20 -63.29
C GLN A 249 -13.39 -37.96 -63.28
N SER A 250 -12.17 -38.16 -62.80
CA SER A 250 -11.04 -37.23 -62.81
C SER A 250 -10.27 -37.31 -64.13
N VAL A 251 -9.90 -36.17 -64.73
CA VAL A 251 -8.70 -36.03 -65.58
C VAL A 251 -8.15 -34.60 -65.44
N ILE A 252 -6.86 -34.52 -65.10
CA ILE A 252 -6.03 -33.31 -65.07
C ILE A 252 -5.40 -33.15 -66.46
N GLN A 253 -5.37 -31.94 -67.05
CA GLN A 253 -4.23 -31.53 -67.86
C GLN A 253 -4.14 -30.01 -68.10
N LYS A 254 -2.91 -29.51 -67.91
CA LYS A 254 -2.30 -28.22 -68.27
C LYS A 254 -2.83 -27.55 -69.56
N SER A 255 -2.83 -26.22 -69.55
CA SER A 255 -1.99 -25.44 -70.48
C SER A 255 -1.86 -23.98 -70.04
N ASP A 256 -0.65 -23.46 -70.29
CA ASP A 256 -0.18 -22.10 -70.10
C ASP A 256 -0.88 -21.07 -71.01
N GLU A 257 -0.55 -19.83 -70.68
CA GLU A 257 -0.89 -18.52 -71.24
C GLU A 257 -0.85 -18.39 -72.77
N GLU A 258 -1.77 -17.56 -73.28
CA GLU A 258 -1.48 -16.45 -74.20
C GLU A 258 -2.23 -15.20 -73.73
#